data_AF-A0ABD6FWQ4-F1
#
_entry.id   AF-A0ABD6FWQ4-F1
#
_cell.length_a   1.000
_cell.length_b   1.000
_cell.length_c   1.000
_cell.angle_alpha   90.00
_cell.angle_beta   90.00
_cell.angle_gamma   90.00
#
_symmetry.space_group_name_H-M   'P 1'
#
loop_
_entity.id
_entity.type
_entity.pdbx_description
1 polymer ?
#
loop_
_entity_poly.entity_id
_entity_poly.type
_entity_poly.pdbx_seq_one_letter_code
_entity_poly.pdbx_strand_id
1 'polypeptide(L)'
;MADTIGKEDRKVSEPWDVPELIPVRMLNEFTYCPRLFYLEWVQGEFEDNADTREGRFQHRTVDRERERVERDPETSEAGMIRTTSVLMSAPEEGLIARMDLVEFDGHTAVPVDYKRGRVPDIPGGAWEPERVQLCAQGLILRENGYNAKYGVLYYVESRTRVDVPFDDELIHRTRSLVQELRKTAARGQIPPPLQDSPKCPRCSLVGICLPDEVNYLAQRVAAADRIRRLTPPRDDRVPVYVQEQGAYVRKSGDRLQVTKDGETLADMRLLDVMELNLFGNVQVSTQTVREL
;
A
#
# COMPACT_ATOMS: atom_id res chain seq x y z
N MET A 1 -9.28 28.70 -3.01
CA MET A 1 -8.59 28.61 -1.70
C MET A 1 -8.39 27.13 -1.42
N ALA A 2 -7.34 26.57 -1.99
CA ALA A 2 -6.93 25.20 -1.84
C ALA A 2 -5.45 25.28 -1.46
N ASP A 3 -5.16 25.09 -0.18
CA ASP A 3 -3.80 25.13 0.32
C ASP A 3 -3.04 23.96 -0.27
N THR A 4 -2.12 24.32 -1.16
CA THR A 4 -1.14 23.42 -1.74
C THR A 4 -0.10 23.21 -0.65
N ILE A 5 -0.10 22.04 -0.02
CA ILE A 5 0.94 21.65 0.94
C ILE A 5 2.26 21.63 0.18
N GLY A 6 3.08 22.66 0.40
CA GLY A 6 4.43 22.74 -0.12
C GLY A 6 5.25 21.56 0.38
N LYS A 7 5.87 20.83 -0.55
CA LYS A 7 6.99 19.94 -0.23
C LYS A 7 8.16 20.83 0.19
N GLU A 8 8.24 21.18 1.46
CA GLU A 8 9.48 21.65 2.06
C GLU A 8 10.37 20.42 2.30
N ASP A 9 11.60 20.48 1.77
CA ASP A 9 12.67 19.50 2.03
C ASP A 9 12.94 19.42 3.54
N ARG A 10 12.26 18.48 4.22
CA ARG A 10 12.47 18.24 5.65
C ARG A 10 13.87 17.68 5.87
N LYS A 11 14.65 18.39 6.69
CA LYS A 11 15.94 17.88 7.17
C LYS A 11 15.69 16.64 8.02
N VAL A 12 16.40 15.55 7.70
CA VAL A 12 16.29 14.19 8.28
C VAL A 12 16.54 14.11 9.80
N SER A 13 16.79 15.23 10.49
CA SER A 13 17.28 15.29 11.86
C SER A 13 16.31 15.87 12.91
N GLU A 14 15.11 16.32 12.54
CA GLU A 14 14.13 16.79 13.53
C GLU A 14 13.26 15.62 14.05
N PRO A 15 12.96 15.56 15.35
CA PRO A 15 12.05 14.57 15.90
C PRO A 15 10.69 14.68 15.20
N TRP A 16 10.21 13.58 14.65
CA TRP A 16 8.92 13.58 13.97
C TRP A 16 7.80 13.66 15.01
N ASP A 17 6.93 14.66 14.87
CA ASP A 17 5.75 14.80 15.72
C ASP A 17 4.74 13.71 15.38
N VAL A 18 4.71 12.66 16.19
CA VAL A 18 3.88 11.48 15.97
C VAL A 18 2.42 11.84 16.21
N PRO A 19 1.52 11.72 15.21
CA PRO A 19 0.11 11.97 15.40
C PRO A 19 -0.48 11.14 16.54
N GLU A 20 -1.43 11.73 17.27
CA GLU A 20 -2.15 11.04 18.36
C GLU A 20 -2.90 9.81 17.86
N LEU A 21 -3.40 9.83 16.63
CA LEU A 21 -4.09 8.68 16.02
C LEU A 21 -3.22 8.07 14.92
N ILE A 22 -2.90 6.78 15.06
CA ILE A 22 -2.19 6.02 14.05
C ILE A 22 -3.20 5.37 13.11
N PRO A 23 -3.09 5.57 11.79
CA PRO A 23 -3.87 4.81 10.83
C PRO A 23 -3.57 3.31 10.95
N VAL A 24 -4.59 2.46 11.08
CA VAL A 24 -4.41 1.00 11.17
C VAL A 24 -3.64 0.44 9.97
N ARG A 25 -3.76 1.06 8.79
CA ARG A 25 -2.91 0.73 7.64
C ARG A 25 -1.42 0.83 7.98
N MET A 26 -0.99 1.89 8.67
CA MET A 26 0.42 2.07 9.05
C MET A 26 0.87 1.05 10.10
N LEU A 27 -0.04 0.59 10.97
CA LEU A 27 0.23 -0.52 11.89
C LEU A 27 0.44 -1.84 11.13
N ASN A 28 -0.37 -2.11 10.11
CA ASN A 28 -0.17 -3.26 9.22
C ASN A 28 1.23 -3.20 8.55
N GLU A 29 1.60 -2.06 7.97
CA GLU A 29 2.92 -1.89 7.33
C GLU A 29 4.07 -2.03 8.32
N PHE A 30 3.94 -1.50 9.54
CA PHE A 30 4.96 -1.63 10.58
C PHE A 30 5.16 -3.09 10.99
N THR A 31 4.05 -3.83 11.14
CA THR A 31 4.05 -5.26 11.45
C THR A 31 4.68 -6.07 10.31
N TYR A 32 4.46 -5.66 9.06
CA TYR A 32 5.11 -6.27 7.91
C TYR A 32 6.63 -6.00 7.90
N CYS A 33 7.03 -4.73 7.97
CA CYS A 33 8.41 -4.29 8.00
C CYS A 33 8.52 -2.87 8.61
N PRO A 34 9.20 -2.69 9.77
CA PRO A 34 9.37 -1.37 10.39
C PRO A 34 10.00 -0.31 9.47
N ARG A 35 10.91 -0.74 8.57
CA ARG A 35 11.53 0.16 7.60
C ARG A 35 10.55 0.59 6.51
N LEU A 36 9.67 -0.29 6.03
CA LEU A 36 8.63 0.06 5.05
C LEU A 36 7.72 1.15 5.63
N PHE A 37 7.19 0.91 6.82
CA PHE A 37 6.41 1.91 7.56
C PHE A 37 7.12 3.26 7.67
N TYR A 38 8.41 3.26 8.03
CA TYR A 38 9.16 4.50 8.22
C TYR A 38 9.32 5.27 6.91
N LEU A 39 9.65 4.57 5.82
CA LEU A 39 9.74 5.17 4.50
C LEU A 39 8.39 5.77 4.08
N GLU A 40 7.29 5.01 4.22
CA GLU A 40 5.96 5.46 3.81
C GLU A 40 5.41 6.63 4.64
N TRP A 41 5.46 6.50 5.97
CA TRP A 41 4.73 7.42 6.84
C TRP A 41 5.57 8.57 7.37
N VAL A 42 6.80 8.28 7.79
CA VAL A 42 7.69 9.27 8.41
C VAL A 42 8.39 10.09 7.33
N GLN A 43 8.84 9.45 6.26
CA GLN A 43 9.52 10.12 5.13
C GLN A 43 8.58 10.49 3.98
N GLY A 44 7.37 9.93 3.93
CA GLY A 44 6.39 10.26 2.89
C GLY A 44 6.71 9.67 1.52
N GLU A 45 7.49 8.58 1.48
CA GLU A 45 7.87 7.90 0.24
C GLU A 45 6.76 6.94 -0.20
N PHE A 46 6.29 7.10 -1.45
CA PHE A 46 5.27 6.22 -2.02
C PHE A 46 5.67 5.83 -3.44
N GLU A 47 6.00 4.55 -3.64
CA GLU A 47 6.09 3.94 -4.96
C GLU A 47 5.03 2.86 -5.11
N ASP A 48 4.48 2.76 -6.31
CA ASP A 48 3.56 1.69 -6.63
C ASP A 48 4.35 0.51 -7.25
N ASN A 49 4.49 -0.62 -6.55
CA ASN A 49 4.94 -1.88 -7.17
C ASN A 49 3.78 -2.61 -7.87
N ALA A 50 4.04 -3.78 -8.47
CA ALA A 50 2.98 -4.61 -9.05
C ALA A 50 1.85 -4.86 -8.04
N ASP A 51 2.14 -5.22 -6.79
CA ASP A 51 1.13 -5.49 -5.75
C ASP A 51 0.35 -4.22 -5.28
N THR A 52 0.92 -3.02 -5.39
CA THR A 52 0.37 -1.74 -4.88
C THR A 52 -0.27 -0.90 -5.99
N ARG A 53 0.28 -0.94 -7.23
CA ARG A 53 -0.40 -0.50 -8.46
C ARG A 53 -1.65 -1.32 -8.64
N GLU A 54 -1.52 -2.63 -8.44
CA GLU A 54 -2.68 -3.48 -8.40
C GLU A 54 -3.53 -3.05 -7.21
N GLY A 55 -3.05 -2.85 -5.98
CA GLY A 55 -3.85 -2.25 -4.88
C GLY A 55 -4.74 -1.04 -5.22
N ARG A 56 -4.23 -0.01 -5.93
CA ARG A 56 -5.03 1.18 -6.33
C ARG A 56 -5.95 0.93 -7.53
N PHE A 57 -5.59 0.08 -8.48
CA PHE A 57 -6.51 -0.38 -9.54
C PHE A 57 -7.50 -1.46 -9.04
N GLN A 58 -7.12 -2.17 -7.97
CA GLN A 58 -7.80 -3.28 -7.32
C GLN A 58 -8.94 -2.77 -6.49
N HIS A 59 -8.89 -1.58 -5.89
CA HIS A 59 -10.12 -1.00 -5.35
C HIS A 59 -11.21 -0.99 -6.42
N ARG A 60 -10.98 -0.55 -7.67
CA ARG A 60 -12.07 -0.56 -8.68
C ARG A 60 -12.60 -1.95 -9.08
N THR A 61 -11.78 -3.00 -9.11
CA THR A 61 -12.21 -4.36 -9.48
C THR A 61 -12.67 -5.17 -8.27
N VAL A 62 -12.01 -5.01 -7.13
CA VAL A 62 -12.41 -5.57 -5.83
C VAL A 62 -13.69 -4.89 -5.39
N ASP A 63 -13.91 -3.61 -5.62
CA ASP A 63 -15.17 -2.92 -5.33
C ASP A 63 -16.30 -3.49 -6.18
N ARG A 64 -16.07 -3.85 -7.45
CA ARG A 64 -17.07 -4.57 -8.27
C ARG A 64 -17.32 -6.01 -7.82
N GLU A 65 -16.27 -6.73 -7.42
CA GLU A 65 -16.40 -8.08 -6.86
C GLU A 65 -16.99 -8.07 -5.45
N ARG A 66 -16.70 -7.03 -4.64
CA ARG A 66 -17.28 -6.72 -3.33
C ARG A 66 -18.73 -6.37 -3.52
N GLU A 67 -19.12 -5.48 -4.43
CA GLU A 67 -20.54 -5.19 -4.73
C GLU A 67 -21.32 -6.46 -5.11
N ARG A 68 -20.66 -7.45 -5.73
CA ARG A 68 -21.27 -8.74 -6.09
C ARG A 68 -21.34 -9.69 -4.89
N VAL A 69 -20.31 -9.73 -4.05
CA VAL A 69 -20.23 -10.56 -2.83
C VAL A 69 -21.09 -9.96 -1.69
N GLU A 70 -21.15 -8.65 -1.56
CA GLU A 70 -22.02 -7.89 -0.64
C GLU A 70 -23.50 -8.22 -0.87
N ARG A 71 -23.89 -8.54 -2.10
CA ARG A 71 -25.25 -8.98 -2.48
C ARG A 71 -25.47 -10.48 -2.35
N ASP A 72 -24.41 -11.27 -2.12
CA ASP A 72 -24.52 -12.72 -2.00
C ASP A 72 -24.78 -13.12 -0.53
N PRO A 73 -25.99 -13.63 -0.21
CA PRO A 73 -26.35 -14.00 1.16
C PRO A 73 -25.52 -15.17 1.70
N GLU A 74 -24.85 -15.98 0.86
CA GLU A 74 -23.98 -17.07 1.34
C GLU A 74 -22.66 -16.58 1.92
N THR A 75 -22.30 -15.32 1.69
CA THR A 75 -21.02 -14.75 2.13
C THR A 75 -21.13 -13.98 3.44
N SER A 76 -22.34 -13.80 3.96
CA SER A 76 -22.65 -13.14 5.23
C SER A 76 -23.05 -14.17 6.26
N GLU A 77 -22.75 -13.93 7.54
CA GLU A 77 -23.51 -14.60 8.58
C GLU A 77 -24.98 -14.15 8.51
N ALA A 78 -25.91 -15.11 8.65
CA ALA A 78 -27.33 -14.87 8.54
C ALA A 78 -27.81 -13.93 9.66
N GLY A 79 -28.39 -12.78 9.28
CA GLY A 79 -28.94 -11.80 10.22
C GLY A 79 -28.05 -10.59 10.51
N MET A 80 -26.83 -10.52 9.95
CA MET A 80 -25.99 -9.33 10.05
C MET A 80 -26.30 -8.29 8.97
N ILE A 81 -26.35 -7.02 9.38
CA ILE A 81 -26.42 -5.85 8.50
C ILE A 81 -25.00 -5.50 8.07
N ARG A 82 -24.83 -5.15 6.79
CA ARG A 82 -23.55 -4.73 6.21
C ARG A 82 -23.47 -3.21 6.15
N THR A 83 -22.38 -2.65 6.67
CA THR A 83 -22.02 -1.25 6.44
C THR A 83 -20.62 -1.16 5.84
N THR A 84 -20.44 -0.24 4.90
CA THR A 84 -19.19 -0.10 4.16
C THR A 84 -18.57 1.28 4.39
N SER A 85 -17.24 1.35 4.23
CA SER A 85 -16.47 2.60 4.31
C SER A 85 -16.67 3.41 5.60
N VAL A 86 -16.65 2.72 6.76
CA VAL A 86 -16.84 3.37 8.06
C VAL A 86 -15.51 3.89 8.58
N LEU A 87 -15.39 5.22 8.73
CA LEU A 87 -14.25 5.85 9.38
C LEU A 87 -14.55 5.99 10.88
N MET A 88 -13.77 5.31 11.72
CA MET A 88 -13.85 5.42 13.17
C MET A 88 -12.46 5.57 13.79
N SER A 89 -12.44 6.28 14.92
CA SER A 89 -11.26 6.46 15.76
C SER A 89 -11.47 5.87 17.13
N ALA A 90 -10.36 5.57 17.79
CA ALA A 90 -10.27 5.04 19.13
C ALA A 90 -9.13 5.79 19.84
N PRO A 91 -9.41 7.00 20.38
CA PRO A 91 -8.41 7.80 21.06
C PRO A 91 -7.69 7.09 22.22
N GLU A 92 -8.37 6.24 22.99
CA GLU A 92 -7.74 5.49 24.08
C GLU A 92 -6.74 4.45 23.56
N GLU A 93 -7.05 3.83 22.42
CA GLU A 93 -6.12 2.93 21.72
C GLU A 93 -5.09 3.68 20.84
N GLY A 94 -5.31 4.98 20.61
CA GLY A 94 -4.49 5.81 19.72
C GLY A 94 -4.57 5.38 18.25
N LEU A 95 -5.74 4.90 17.79
CA LEU A 95 -5.94 4.31 16.47
C LEU A 95 -7.05 4.98 15.66
N ILE A 96 -6.92 4.97 14.34
CA ILE A 96 -7.98 5.35 13.39
C ILE A 96 -8.00 4.39 12.21
N ALA A 97 -9.19 4.02 11.74
CA ALA A 97 -9.33 3.15 10.58
C ALA A 97 -10.54 3.54 9.74
N ARG A 98 -10.35 3.45 8.42
CA ARG A 98 -11.45 3.27 7.48
C ARG A 98 -11.64 1.76 7.32
N MET A 99 -12.76 1.24 7.78
CA MET A 99 -13.15 -0.15 7.64
C MET A 99 -13.99 -0.30 6.38
N ASP A 100 -13.53 -1.13 5.45
CA ASP A 100 -14.18 -1.31 4.16
C ASP A 100 -15.53 -2.01 4.30
N LEU A 101 -15.61 -3.06 5.14
CA LEU A 101 -16.84 -3.75 5.47
C LEU A 101 -16.88 -4.08 6.97
N VAL A 102 -18.02 -3.81 7.59
CA VAL A 102 -18.36 -4.26 8.94
C VAL A 102 -19.72 -4.94 8.88
N GLU A 103 -19.79 -6.17 9.38
CA GLU A 103 -21.02 -6.92 9.58
C GLU A 103 -21.49 -6.68 11.04
N PHE A 104 -22.73 -6.27 11.26
CA PHE A 104 -23.24 -5.96 12.61
C PHE A 104 -24.70 -6.38 12.82
N ASP A 105 -25.04 -6.81 14.03
CA ASP A 105 -26.40 -7.26 14.42
C ASP A 105 -27.11 -6.28 15.39
N GLY A 106 -26.52 -5.09 15.56
CA GLY A 106 -26.98 -4.05 16.49
C GLY A 106 -26.24 -4.02 17.82
N HIS A 107 -25.58 -5.11 18.22
CA HIS A 107 -24.73 -5.15 19.42
C HIS A 107 -23.32 -5.66 19.12
N THR A 108 -23.22 -6.68 18.28
CA THR A 108 -21.97 -7.28 17.80
C THR A 108 -21.57 -6.61 16.50
N ALA A 109 -20.27 -6.33 16.34
CA ALA A 109 -19.71 -5.85 15.08
C ALA A 109 -18.46 -6.66 14.72
N VAL A 110 -18.38 -7.10 13.47
CA VAL A 110 -17.30 -7.94 12.93
C VAL A 110 -16.68 -7.22 11.74
N PRO A 111 -15.42 -6.75 11.85
CA PRO A 111 -14.72 -6.19 10.71
C PRO A 111 -14.36 -7.31 9.73
N VAL A 112 -14.57 -7.06 8.44
CA VAL A 112 -14.28 -8.01 7.37
C VAL A 112 -13.27 -7.40 6.40
N ASP A 113 -12.14 -8.08 6.21
CA ASP A 113 -11.11 -7.70 5.24
C ASP A 113 -11.07 -8.68 4.06
N TYR A 114 -11.12 -8.14 2.85
CA TYR A 114 -11.17 -8.91 1.61
C TYR A 114 -9.77 -9.09 1.04
N LYS A 115 -9.38 -10.34 0.81
CA LYS A 115 -8.12 -10.71 0.16
C LYS A 115 -8.41 -11.35 -1.19
N ARG A 116 -7.69 -10.94 -2.24
CA ARG A 116 -7.86 -11.55 -3.57
C ARG A 116 -7.36 -13.00 -3.60
N GLY A 117 -6.17 -13.26 -3.06
CA GLY A 117 -5.49 -14.54 -3.14
C GLY A 117 -6.22 -15.69 -2.43
N ARG A 118 -5.59 -16.86 -2.43
CA ARG A 118 -6.02 -18.01 -1.64
C ARG A 118 -5.57 -17.87 -0.19
N VAL A 119 -6.28 -18.57 0.71
CA VAL A 119 -5.83 -18.76 2.09
C VAL A 119 -4.38 -19.27 2.10
N PRO A 120 -3.47 -18.61 2.83
CA PRO A 120 -2.08 -19.06 2.93
C PRO A 120 -1.99 -20.40 3.66
N ASP A 121 -1.07 -21.25 3.21
CA ASP A 121 -0.77 -22.55 3.83
C ASP A 121 0.09 -22.36 5.08
N ILE A 122 -0.51 -21.76 6.11
CA ILE A 122 0.09 -21.52 7.43
C ILE A 122 -0.94 -21.82 8.52
N PRO A 123 -0.49 -22.16 9.75
CA PRO A 123 -1.39 -22.28 10.88
C PRO A 123 -2.24 -21.01 11.06
N GLY A 124 -3.56 -21.19 11.11
CA GLY A 124 -4.52 -20.10 11.27
C GLY A 124 -4.89 -19.34 10.00
N GLY A 125 -4.30 -19.65 8.84
CA GLY A 125 -4.71 -19.10 7.53
C GLY A 125 -4.63 -17.57 7.41
N ALA A 126 -3.82 -16.93 8.26
CA ALA A 126 -3.72 -15.47 8.36
C ALA A 126 -2.32 -15.07 8.82
N TRP A 127 -1.66 -14.16 8.09
CA TRP A 127 -0.37 -13.62 8.50
C TRP A 127 -0.52 -12.66 9.68
N GLU A 128 0.54 -12.49 10.47
CA GLU A 128 0.52 -11.58 11.64
C GLU A 128 0.04 -10.15 11.30
N PRO A 129 0.48 -9.49 10.21
CA PRO A 129 -0.02 -8.15 9.86
C PRO A 129 -1.54 -8.10 9.66
N GLU A 130 -2.11 -9.12 9.02
CA GLU A 130 -3.55 -9.22 8.75
C GLU A 130 -4.34 -9.43 10.06
N ARG A 131 -3.81 -10.27 10.95
CA ARG A 131 -4.40 -10.51 12.27
C ARG A 131 -4.37 -9.25 13.13
N VAL A 132 -3.24 -8.55 13.16
CA VAL A 132 -3.05 -7.29 13.89
C VAL A 132 -3.95 -6.20 13.33
N GLN A 133 -4.08 -6.10 12.00
CA GLN A 133 -4.99 -5.17 11.33
C GLN A 133 -6.43 -5.37 11.77
N LEU A 134 -6.95 -6.61 11.70
CA LEU A 134 -8.31 -6.92 12.14
C LEU A 134 -8.50 -6.68 13.64
N CYS A 135 -7.53 -7.07 14.47
CA CYS A 135 -7.59 -6.81 15.91
C CYS A 135 -7.65 -5.32 16.22
N ALA A 136 -6.84 -4.50 15.56
CA ALA A 136 -6.85 -3.05 15.70
C ALA A 136 -8.21 -2.44 15.29
N GLN A 137 -8.83 -2.92 14.21
CA GLN A 137 -10.20 -2.54 13.84
C GLN A 137 -11.22 -2.98 14.89
N GLY A 138 -11.07 -4.18 15.44
CA GLY A 138 -11.89 -4.69 16.55
C GLY A 138 -11.79 -3.83 17.81
N LEU A 139 -10.59 -3.40 18.18
CA LEU A 139 -10.37 -2.48 19.30
C LEU A 139 -11.06 -1.14 19.05
N ILE A 140 -11.00 -0.62 17.82
CA ILE A 140 -11.76 0.59 17.44
C ILE A 140 -13.26 0.39 17.62
N LEU A 141 -13.80 -0.74 17.14
CA LEU A 141 -15.21 -1.06 17.32
C LEU A 141 -15.61 -1.15 18.81
N ARG A 142 -14.76 -1.75 19.64
CA ARG A 142 -14.99 -1.85 21.10
C ARG A 142 -15.05 -0.48 21.78
N GLU A 143 -14.12 0.42 21.48
CA GLU A 143 -14.12 1.78 22.05
C GLU A 143 -15.37 2.57 21.61
N ASN A 144 -15.92 2.26 20.43
CA ASN A 144 -17.16 2.85 19.92
C ASN A 144 -18.44 2.12 20.41
N GLY A 145 -18.34 1.23 21.41
CA GLY A 145 -19.48 0.62 22.09
C GLY A 145 -20.00 -0.69 21.48
N TYR A 146 -19.32 -1.25 20.48
CA TYR A 146 -19.70 -2.54 19.88
C TYR A 146 -19.00 -3.73 20.55
N ASN A 147 -19.66 -4.87 20.55
CA ASN A 147 -19.06 -6.13 20.95
C ASN A 147 -18.31 -6.76 19.76
N ALA A 148 -17.01 -6.48 19.63
CA ALA A 148 -16.17 -7.06 18.57
C ALA A 148 -15.25 -8.13 19.15
N LYS A 149 -15.59 -9.42 18.99
CA LYS A 149 -14.81 -10.55 19.54
C LYS A 149 -13.84 -11.17 18.55
N TYR A 150 -14.07 -10.98 17.26
CA TYR A 150 -13.28 -11.52 16.17
C TYR A 150 -13.46 -10.64 14.93
N GLY A 151 -12.60 -10.85 13.95
CA GLY A 151 -12.73 -10.31 12.59
C GLY A 151 -12.65 -11.44 11.58
N VAL A 152 -12.94 -11.15 10.32
CA VAL A 152 -12.95 -12.15 9.25
C VAL A 152 -12.02 -11.71 8.13
N LEU A 153 -11.15 -12.62 7.69
CA LEU A 153 -10.50 -12.53 6.38
C LEU A 153 -11.34 -13.31 5.37
N TYR A 154 -11.80 -12.63 4.32
CA TYR A 154 -12.49 -13.27 3.21
C TYR A 154 -11.58 -13.36 1.99
N TYR A 155 -11.17 -14.58 1.63
CA TYR A 155 -10.33 -14.86 0.47
C TYR A 155 -11.21 -15.12 -0.76
N VAL A 156 -11.15 -14.22 -1.76
CA VAL A 156 -12.03 -14.21 -2.93
C VAL A 156 -11.75 -15.40 -3.85
N GLU A 157 -10.48 -15.70 -4.14
CA GLU A 157 -10.10 -16.81 -5.02
C GLU A 157 -10.53 -18.18 -4.48
N SER A 158 -10.41 -18.40 -3.18
CA SER A 158 -10.80 -19.66 -2.53
C SER A 158 -12.23 -19.63 -1.95
N ARG A 159 -12.90 -18.47 -1.97
CA ARG A 159 -14.20 -18.20 -1.32
C ARG A 159 -14.23 -18.69 0.12
N THR A 160 -13.18 -18.39 0.88
CA THR A 160 -12.99 -18.91 2.24
C THR A 160 -13.03 -17.78 3.25
N ARG A 161 -13.83 -17.96 4.31
CA ARG A 161 -13.81 -17.12 5.51
C ARG A 161 -12.83 -17.72 6.51
N VAL A 162 -11.93 -16.89 7.02
CA VAL A 162 -11.01 -17.24 8.11
C VAL A 162 -11.29 -16.30 9.26
N ASP A 163 -11.80 -16.85 10.36
CA ASP A 163 -12.06 -16.08 11.57
C ASP A 163 -10.75 -15.83 12.33
N VAL A 164 -10.58 -14.59 12.78
CA VAL A 164 -9.46 -14.14 13.60
C VAL A 164 -10.00 -13.73 14.97
N PRO A 165 -9.93 -14.61 15.99
CA PRO A 165 -10.32 -14.27 17.35
C PRO A 165 -9.45 -13.16 17.92
N PHE A 166 -10.08 -12.20 18.61
CA PHE A 166 -9.38 -11.15 19.35
C PHE A 166 -9.19 -11.58 20.80
N ASP A 167 -8.34 -12.58 20.98
CA ASP A 167 -7.89 -13.05 22.29
C ASP A 167 -6.92 -12.06 22.96
N ASP A 168 -6.66 -12.29 24.24
CA ASP A 168 -5.79 -11.40 25.05
C ASP A 168 -4.36 -11.34 24.51
N GLU A 169 -3.87 -12.42 23.90
CA GLU A 169 -2.54 -12.47 23.28
C GLU A 169 -2.45 -11.54 22.08
N LEU A 170 -3.40 -11.64 21.14
CA LEU A 170 -3.43 -10.80 19.95
C LEU A 170 -3.70 -9.33 20.29
N ILE A 171 -4.56 -9.06 21.29
CA ILE A 171 -4.79 -7.69 21.79
C ILE A 171 -3.51 -7.11 22.38
N HIS A 172 -2.81 -7.87 23.23
CA HIS A 172 -1.55 -7.43 23.81
C HIS A 172 -0.50 -7.18 22.73
N ARG A 173 -0.38 -8.10 21.76
CA ARG A 173 0.55 -7.96 20.64
C ARG A 173 0.24 -6.72 19.80
N THR A 174 -1.02 -6.47 19.49
CA THR A 174 -1.48 -5.30 18.73
C THR A 174 -1.11 -4.00 19.45
N ARG A 175 -1.40 -3.90 20.76
CA ARG A 175 -1.04 -2.72 21.56
C ARG A 175 0.48 -2.54 21.70
N SER A 176 1.25 -3.63 21.83
CA SER A 176 2.72 -3.56 21.82
C SER A 176 3.25 -2.98 20.51
N LEU A 177 2.72 -3.44 19.37
CA LEU A 177 3.11 -2.94 18.05
C LEU A 177 2.76 -1.47 17.87
N VAL A 178 1.61 -1.01 18.38
CA VAL A 178 1.27 0.43 18.41
C VAL A 178 2.32 1.24 19.17
N GLN A 179 2.77 0.76 20.33
CA GLN A 179 3.80 1.43 21.12
C GLN A 179 5.18 1.41 20.44
N GLU A 180 5.57 0.28 19.86
CA GLU A 180 6.83 0.12 19.11
C GLU A 180 6.86 1.03 17.88
N LEU A 181 5.74 1.13 17.16
CA LEU A 181 5.55 2.01 16.03
C LEU A 181 5.75 3.47 16.44
N ARG A 182 5.08 3.93 17.51
CA ARG A 182 5.25 5.30 18.03
C ARG A 182 6.69 5.61 18.38
N LYS A 183 7.35 4.72 19.13
CA LYS A 183 8.75 4.87 19.53
C LYS A 183 9.67 4.95 18.31
N THR A 184 9.43 4.12 17.32
CA THR A 184 10.21 4.08 16.08
C THR A 184 10.09 5.40 15.32
N ALA A 185 8.86 5.89 15.17
CA ALA A 185 8.59 7.13 14.46
C ALA A 185 9.17 8.36 15.18
N ALA A 186 8.99 8.44 16.52
CA ALA A 186 9.50 9.54 17.33
C ALA A 186 11.04 9.60 17.39
N ARG A 187 11.73 8.47 17.25
CA ARG A 187 13.20 8.39 17.35
C ARG A 187 13.92 9.18 16.24
N GLY A 188 13.26 9.44 15.10
CA GLY A 188 13.87 10.09 13.94
C GLY A 188 15.02 9.29 13.30
N GLN A 189 15.16 8.01 13.65
CA GLN A 189 16.16 7.12 13.09
C GLN A 189 15.46 6.03 12.28
N ILE A 190 15.75 5.99 10.98
CA ILE A 190 15.19 4.99 10.09
C ILE A 190 15.58 3.57 10.55
N PRO A 191 14.62 2.64 10.71
CA PRO A 191 14.92 1.26 11.01
C PRO A 191 15.82 0.65 9.94
N PRO A 192 16.76 -0.22 10.33
CA PRO A 192 17.58 -0.90 9.36
C PRO A 192 16.74 -1.84 8.48
N PRO A 193 17.18 -2.11 7.24
CA PRO A 193 16.48 -3.09 6.41
C PRO A 193 16.51 -4.48 7.03
N LEU A 194 15.49 -5.27 6.70
CA LEU A 194 15.48 -6.71 7.00
C LEU A 194 16.66 -7.38 6.28
N GLN A 195 17.26 -8.38 6.91
CA GLN A 195 18.36 -9.16 6.32
C GLN A 195 17.80 -10.40 5.66
N ASP A 196 18.15 -10.63 4.40
CA ASP A 196 17.74 -11.77 3.57
C ASP A 196 16.26 -12.18 3.71
N SER A 197 15.37 -11.20 3.89
CA SER A 197 13.96 -11.50 4.12
C SER A 197 13.26 -11.88 2.81
N PRO A 198 12.40 -12.91 2.81
CA PRO A 198 11.54 -13.25 1.67
C PRO A 198 10.42 -12.22 1.44
N LYS A 199 10.25 -11.25 2.35
CA LYS A 199 9.34 -10.10 2.20
C LYS A 199 9.88 -9.08 1.19
N CYS A 200 11.19 -8.86 1.18
CA CYS A 200 11.83 -7.79 0.40
C CYS A 200 11.54 -7.84 -1.11
N PRO A 201 11.57 -9.00 -1.79
CA PRO A 201 11.29 -9.06 -3.24
C PRO A 201 9.90 -8.57 -3.65
N ARG A 202 8.93 -8.57 -2.72
CA ARG A 202 7.54 -8.11 -2.96
C ARG A 202 7.26 -6.74 -2.35
N CYS A 203 8.25 -6.11 -1.72
CA CYS A 203 8.07 -4.82 -1.07
C CYS A 203 7.97 -3.71 -2.12
N SER A 204 7.00 -2.80 -1.94
CA SER A 204 6.76 -1.67 -2.85
C SER A 204 7.96 -0.75 -2.98
N LEU A 205 8.59 -0.48 -1.85
CA LEU A 205 9.72 0.42 -1.74
C LEU A 205 11.06 -0.31 -1.79
N VAL A 206 11.14 -1.54 -2.34
CA VAL A 206 12.41 -2.28 -2.40
C VAL A 206 13.48 -1.53 -3.21
N GLY A 207 13.06 -0.80 -4.26
CA GLY A 207 13.94 0.02 -5.11
C GLY A 207 14.50 1.26 -4.40
N ILE A 208 13.76 1.80 -3.41
CA ILE A 208 14.21 2.91 -2.55
C ILE A 208 15.02 2.38 -1.36
N CYS A 209 14.53 1.30 -0.76
CA CYS A 209 15.09 0.69 0.45
C CYS A 209 16.47 0.09 0.19
N LEU A 210 16.64 -0.57 -0.97
CA LEU A 210 17.84 -1.31 -1.39
C LEU A 210 18.40 -2.16 -0.24
N PRO A 211 17.61 -3.12 0.28
CA PRO A 211 17.89 -3.72 1.58
C PRO A 211 19.24 -4.43 1.62
N ASP A 212 19.68 -5.03 0.53
CA ASP A 212 20.91 -5.81 0.48
C ASP A 212 22.14 -4.92 0.32
N GLU A 213 22.05 -3.89 -0.51
CA GLU A 213 23.06 -2.85 -0.66
C GLU A 213 23.24 -2.06 0.64
N VAL A 214 22.15 -1.63 1.26
CA VAL A 214 22.18 -0.87 2.52
C VAL A 214 22.73 -1.73 3.65
N ASN A 215 22.31 -2.99 3.78
CA ASN A 215 22.88 -3.89 4.78
C ASN A 215 24.37 -4.17 4.53
N TYR A 216 24.79 -4.31 3.27
CA TYR A 216 26.19 -4.49 2.91
C TYR A 216 27.03 -3.26 3.27
N LEU A 217 26.61 -2.06 2.87
CA LEU A 217 27.30 -0.80 3.18
C LEU A 217 27.36 -0.53 4.69
N ALA A 218 26.31 -0.90 5.43
CA ALA A 218 26.26 -0.79 6.87
C ALA A 218 27.03 -1.91 7.62
N GLN A 219 27.74 -2.79 6.90
CA GLN A 219 28.50 -3.93 7.45
C GLN A 219 27.64 -4.86 8.33
N ARG A 220 26.34 -4.95 8.03
CA ARG A 220 25.37 -5.79 8.74
C ARG A 220 25.32 -7.23 8.21
N VAL A 221 25.95 -7.48 7.07
CA VAL A 221 26.13 -8.79 6.44
C VAL A 221 27.58 -8.96 6.02
N ALA A 222 28.11 -10.18 6.10
CA ALA A 222 29.51 -10.46 5.77
C ALA A 222 29.80 -10.22 4.28
N ALA A 223 31.03 -9.80 3.97
CA ALA A 223 31.51 -9.69 2.60
C ALA A 223 31.78 -11.07 2.00
N ALA A 224 30.74 -11.76 1.52
CA ALA A 224 30.91 -12.96 0.71
C ALA A 224 29.72 -13.14 -0.25
N ASP A 225 30.07 -13.20 -1.54
CA ASP A 225 29.29 -13.51 -2.74
C ASP A 225 27.95 -12.78 -3.00
N ARG A 226 28.03 -11.81 -3.93
CA ARG A 226 26.95 -11.18 -4.70
C ARG A 226 25.73 -10.73 -3.88
N ILE A 227 25.67 -9.42 -3.61
CA ILE A 227 24.42 -8.69 -3.30
C ILE A 227 23.32 -9.20 -4.24
N ARG A 228 22.26 -9.77 -3.67
CA ARG A 228 21.12 -10.26 -4.45
C ARG A 228 20.48 -9.06 -5.15
N ARG A 229 20.25 -9.18 -6.46
CA ARG A 229 19.58 -8.12 -7.22
C ARG A 229 18.09 -8.31 -7.12
N LEU A 230 17.44 -7.52 -6.27
CA LEU A 230 15.98 -7.55 -6.12
C LEU A 230 15.27 -6.73 -7.20
N THR A 231 15.92 -5.68 -7.67
CA THR A 231 15.47 -4.88 -8.81
C THR A 231 16.19 -5.31 -10.07
N PRO A 232 15.48 -5.43 -11.21
CA PRO A 232 16.14 -5.63 -12.49
C PRO A 232 17.11 -4.47 -12.73
N PRO A 233 18.30 -4.73 -13.28
CA PRO A 233 19.33 -3.72 -13.46
C PRO A 233 18.99 -2.65 -14.51
N ARG A 234 17.86 -2.79 -15.22
CA ARG A 234 17.38 -1.86 -16.25
C ARG A 234 15.87 -1.74 -16.12
N ASP A 235 15.39 -0.52 -15.91
CA ASP A 235 14.09 -0.12 -16.42
C ASP A 235 14.28 0.01 -17.93
N ASP A 236 13.63 -0.83 -18.74
CA ASP A 236 13.75 -0.75 -20.21
C ASP A 236 13.12 0.54 -20.76
N ARG A 237 12.56 1.38 -19.88
CA ARG A 237 12.09 2.72 -20.19
C ARG A 237 13.22 3.62 -20.66
N VAL A 238 12.95 4.35 -21.72
CA VAL A 238 13.87 5.33 -22.30
C VAL A 238 13.26 6.72 -22.24
N PRO A 239 14.07 7.77 -22.03
CA PRO A 239 13.64 9.14 -22.25
C PRO A 239 13.38 9.38 -23.74
N VAL A 240 12.28 10.05 -24.06
CA VAL A 240 11.89 10.36 -25.44
C VAL A 240 12.13 11.85 -25.71
N TYR A 241 12.97 12.14 -26.69
CA TYR A 241 13.31 13.51 -27.09
C TYR A 241 12.64 13.82 -28.43
N VAL A 242 11.74 14.79 -28.45
CA VAL A 242 11.11 15.29 -29.68
C VAL A 242 11.66 16.67 -30.00
N GLN A 243 12.51 16.74 -31.01
CA GLN A 243 13.16 17.97 -31.47
C GLN A 243 12.62 18.46 -32.82
N GLU A 244 11.82 17.64 -33.50
CA GLU A 244 11.29 17.92 -34.83
C GLU A 244 10.23 19.03 -34.76
N GLN A 245 10.51 20.18 -35.36
CA GLN A 245 9.62 21.33 -35.35
C GLN A 245 8.32 21.03 -36.10
N GLY A 246 7.19 21.39 -35.51
CA GLY A 246 5.85 21.09 -36.04
C GLY A 246 5.38 19.66 -35.79
N ALA A 247 6.14 18.84 -35.06
CA ALA A 247 5.67 17.52 -34.67
C ALA A 247 4.53 17.61 -33.63
N TYR A 248 3.66 16.61 -33.66
CA TYR A 248 2.52 16.42 -32.77
C TYR A 248 2.65 15.08 -32.05
N VAL A 249 2.70 15.12 -30.72
CA VAL A 249 2.80 13.94 -29.87
C VAL A 249 1.42 13.57 -29.33
N ARG A 250 1.02 12.32 -29.52
CA ARG A 250 -0.29 11.82 -29.07
C ARG A 250 -0.21 10.42 -28.45
N LYS A 251 -1.09 10.16 -27.49
CA LYS A 251 -1.40 8.82 -27.00
C LYS A 251 -2.39 8.18 -27.97
N SER A 252 -2.11 6.96 -28.40
CA SER A 252 -3.02 6.12 -29.18
C SER A 252 -3.04 4.73 -28.56
N GLY A 253 -4.08 4.43 -27.77
CA GLY A 253 -4.08 3.25 -26.89
C GLY A 253 -2.92 3.31 -25.90
N ASP A 254 -2.15 2.23 -25.78
CA ASP A 254 -0.98 2.15 -24.88
C ASP A 254 0.34 2.57 -25.56
N ARG A 255 0.23 3.43 -26.58
CA ARG A 255 1.37 3.85 -27.40
C ARG A 255 1.50 5.36 -27.44
N LEU A 256 2.74 5.84 -27.44
CA LEU A 256 3.10 7.23 -27.68
C LEU A 256 3.55 7.36 -29.14
N GLN A 257 2.84 8.19 -29.89
CA GLN A 257 3.12 8.46 -31.31
C GLN A 257 3.58 9.89 -31.50
N VAL A 258 4.65 10.06 -32.26
CA VAL A 258 5.13 11.36 -32.75
C VAL A 258 4.80 11.42 -34.23
N THR A 259 4.01 12.40 -34.63
CA THR A 259 3.55 12.55 -36.02
C THR A 259 3.87 13.94 -36.56
N LYS A 260 4.09 14.06 -37.87
CA LYS A 260 4.21 15.36 -38.56
C LYS A 260 3.58 15.22 -39.93
N ASP A 261 2.74 16.19 -40.32
CA ASP A 261 2.08 16.23 -41.63
C ASP A 261 1.35 14.92 -42.03
N GLY A 262 0.83 14.20 -41.03
CA GLY A 262 0.15 12.91 -41.21
C GLY A 262 1.04 11.67 -41.24
N GLU A 263 2.37 11.84 -41.21
CA GLU A 263 3.36 10.76 -41.12
C GLU A 263 3.74 10.46 -39.68
N THR A 264 3.89 9.18 -39.32
CA THR A 264 4.37 8.75 -38.00
C THR A 264 5.90 8.70 -38.00
N LEU A 265 6.51 9.65 -37.30
CA LEU A 265 7.96 9.74 -37.14
C LEU A 265 8.50 8.74 -36.12
N ALA A 266 7.74 8.49 -35.06
CA ALA A 266 8.09 7.52 -34.03
C ALA A 266 6.84 6.93 -33.39
N ASP A 267 6.93 5.65 -33.03
CA ASP A 267 5.86 4.93 -32.36
C ASP A 267 6.45 3.95 -31.33
N MET A 268 6.15 4.17 -30.06
CA MET A 268 6.68 3.38 -28.94
C MET A 268 5.60 3.03 -27.92
N ARG A 269 5.81 1.97 -27.14
CA ARG A 269 4.89 1.62 -26.04
C ARG A 269 5.07 2.63 -24.92
N LEU A 270 3.97 3.09 -24.34
CA LEU A 270 4.02 4.08 -23.27
C LEU A 270 4.72 3.53 -22.01
N LEU A 271 4.62 2.22 -21.76
CA LEU A 271 5.32 1.56 -20.66
C LEU A 271 6.85 1.58 -20.80
N ASP A 272 7.36 1.83 -22.02
CA ASP A 272 8.79 1.97 -22.32
C ASP A 272 9.24 3.44 -22.33
N VAL A 273 8.38 4.39 -21.94
CA VAL A 273 8.72 5.82 -21.89
C VAL A 273 8.96 6.22 -20.44
N MET A 274 10.17 6.70 -20.14
CA MET A 274 10.52 7.21 -18.80
C MET A 274 10.04 8.65 -18.63
N GLU A 275 10.30 9.48 -19.63
CA GLU A 275 10.00 10.91 -19.67
C GLU A 275 9.83 11.35 -21.13
N LEU A 276 9.05 12.41 -21.36
CA LEU A 276 8.87 13.02 -22.67
C LEU A 276 9.40 14.45 -22.64
N ASN A 277 10.47 14.69 -23.39
CA ASN A 277 11.12 15.98 -23.51
C ASN A 277 10.80 16.61 -24.88
N LEU A 278 10.11 17.75 -24.88
CA LEU A 278 9.67 18.46 -26.08
C LEU A 278 10.50 19.72 -26.28
N PHE A 279 11.16 19.86 -27.44
CA PHE A 279 12.05 20.99 -27.73
C PHE A 279 11.55 21.81 -28.92
N GLY A 280 11.27 23.10 -28.67
CA GLY A 280 10.79 24.04 -29.69
C GLY A 280 9.28 23.93 -29.94
N ASN A 281 8.85 24.16 -31.17
CA ASN A 281 7.44 24.17 -31.56
C ASN A 281 6.92 22.74 -31.79
N VAL A 282 6.82 21.98 -30.71
CA VAL A 282 6.23 20.63 -30.69
C VAL A 282 4.91 20.69 -29.93
N GLN A 283 3.88 20.11 -30.51
CA GLN A 283 2.55 20.06 -29.91
C GLN A 283 2.33 18.72 -29.21
N VAL A 284 1.53 18.72 -28.15
CA VAL A 284 1.20 17.52 -27.38
C VAL A 284 -0.30 17.47 -27.12
N SER A 285 -0.91 16.29 -27.24
CA SER A 285 -2.33 16.13 -26.95
C SER A 285 -2.61 16.19 -25.44
N THR A 286 -3.79 16.69 -25.06
CA THR A 286 -4.23 16.71 -23.65
C THR A 286 -4.24 15.32 -23.03
N GLN A 287 -4.56 14.28 -23.82
CA GLN A 287 -4.56 12.90 -23.35
C GLN A 287 -3.16 12.42 -23.01
N THR A 288 -2.15 12.81 -23.79
CA THR A 288 -0.74 12.50 -23.50
C THR A 288 -0.28 13.19 -22.22
N VAL A 289 -0.63 14.46 -22.02
CA VAL A 289 -0.28 15.23 -20.81
C VAL A 289 -0.91 14.65 -19.54
N ARG A 290 -2.08 14.04 -19.64
CA ARG A 290 -2.76 13.44 -18.48
C ARG A 290 -2.16 12.10 -18.04
N GLU A 291 -1.53 11.38 -18.95
CA GLU A 291 -1.07 10.02 -18.74
C GLU A 291 0.40 9.92 -18.31
N LEU A 292 1.23 10.84 -18.81
CA LEU A 292 2.64 10.99 -18.44
C LEU A 292 2.76 11.78 -17.13
#